data_AF-A0A2V9XYE7-F1
#
_entry.id   AF-A0A2V9XYE7-F1
#
_cell.length_a   1.000
_cell.length_b   1.000
_cell.length_c   1.000
_cell.angle_alpha   90.00
_cell.angle_beta   90.00
_cell.angle_gamma   90.00
#
_symmetry.space_group_name_H-M   'P 1'
#
loop_
_entity.id
_entity.type
_entity.pdbx_description
1 polymer ?
#
loop_
_entity_poly.entity_id
_entity_poly.type
_entity_poly.pdbx_seq_one_letter_code
_entity_poly.pdbx_strand_id
1 'polypeptide(L)'
;MYVVNTGSNNVSVIDAELNQVVATIGVHGKPYFIEVSPDGKRGYVANSASANVSVIDLENRALLGNVRVGASPGLAKISPDG
;
A
#
# COMPACT_ATOMS: atom_id res chain seq x y z
N MET A 1 11.71 -2.79 0.69
CA MET A 1 11.19 -1.82 -0.31
C MET A 1 9.79 -2.24 -0.72
N TYR A 2 8.89 -1.29 -1.03
CA TYR A 2 7.52 -1.58 -1.48
C TYR A 2 7.29 -0.99 -2.87
N VAL A 3 6.71 -1.78 -3.77
CA VAL A 3 6.42 -1.34 -5.14
C VAL A 3 4.93 -1.50 -5.43
N VAL A 4 4.29 -0.41 -5.84
CA VAL A 4 2.88 -0.41 -6.23
C VAL A 4 2.75 -0.86 -7.68
N ASN A 5 2.01 -1.95 -7.91
CA ASN A 5 1.78 -2.48 -9.25
C ASN A 5 0.36 -2.12 -9.72
N THR A 6 0.22 -0.97 -10.37
CA THR A 6 -1.09 -0.41 -10.75
C THR A 6 -1.93 -1.35 -11.62
N GLY A 7 -1.31 -2.07 -12.56
CA GLY A 7 -2.03 -3.00 -13.45
C GLY A 7 -2.46 -4.31 -12.77
N SER A 8 -1.76 -4.70 -11.70
CA SER A 8 -1.96 -6.00 -11.03
C SER A 8 -2.76 -5.92 -9.74
N ASN A 9 -3.18 -4.71 -9.34
CA ASN A 9 -3.92 -4.45 -8.10
C ASN A 9 -3.23 -5.03 -6.85
N ASN A 10 -1.90 -4.91 -6.77
CA ASN A 10 -1.12 -5.42 -5.65
C ASN A 10 0.10 -4.56 -5.34
N VAL A 11 0.74 -4.85 -4.20
CA VAL A 11 2.03 -4.28 -3.79
C VAL A 11 3.05 -5.41 -3.67
N SER A 12 4.19 -5.27 -4.33
CA SER A 12 5.34 -6.16 -4.12
C SER A 12 6.15 -5.71 -2.91
N VAL A 13 6.51 -6.66 -2.05
CA VAL A 13 7.49 -6.47 -0.98
C VAL A 13 8.82 -7.02 -1.48
N ILE A 14 9.82 -6.16 -1.55
CA ILE A 14 11.16 -6.48 -2.04
C ILE A 14 12.14 -6.44 -0.87
N ASP A 15 12.87 -7.54 -0.69
CA ASP A 15 14.11 -7.56 0.07
C ASP A 15 15.17 -6.83 -0.76
N ALA A 16 15.66 -5.71 -0.22
CA ALA A 16 16.59 -4.82 -0.92
C ALA A 16 18.04 -5.30 -0.87
N GLU A 17 18.38 -6.19 0.08
CA GLU A 17 19.72 -6.78 0.16
C GLU A 17 19.86 -7.87 -0.88
N LEU A 18 18.82 -8.70 -1.02
CA LEU A 18 18.80 -9.83 -1.96
C LEU A 18 18.28 -9.45 -3.35
N ASN A 19 17.67 -8.27 -3.50
CA ASN A 19 16.98 -7.84 -4.72
C ASN A 19 15.91 -8.84 -5.19
N GLN A 20 15.11 -9.37 -4.25
CA GLN A 20 14.10 -10.38 -4.52
C GLN A 20 12.73 -9.97 -3.99
N VAL A 21 11.67 -10.35 -4.72
CA VAL A 21 10.30 -10.23 -4.22
C VAL A 21 10.07 -11.31 -3.17
N VAL A 22 9.80 -10.90 -1.94
CA VAL A 22 9.55 -11.82 -0.81
C VAL A 22 8.08 -11.97 -0.46
N ALA A 23 7.22 -11.08 -0.98
CA ALA A 23 5.78 -11.23 -0.91
C ALA A 23 5.06 -10.33 -1.94
N THR A 24 3.80 -10.67 -2.20
CA THR A 24 2.87 -9.84 -2.96
C THR A 24 1.59 -9.70 -2.14
N ILE A 25 1.17 -8.46 -1.91
CA ILE A 25 0.00 -8.14 -1.10
C ILE A 25 -1.09 -7.61 -2.03
N GLY A 26 -2.22 -8.32 -2.12
CA GLY A 26 -3.38 -7.87 -2.87
C GLY A 26 -3.99 -6.61 -2.25
N VAL A 27 -4.34 -5.63 -3.09
CA VAL A 27 -5.03 -4.40 -2.69
C VAL A 27 -6.24 -4.17 -3.61
N HIS A 28 -6.79 -2.95 -3.62
CA HIS A 28 -7.95 -2.61 -4.44
C HIS A 28 -7.53 -2.03 -5.80
N GLY A 29 -8.49 -1.55 -6.57
CA GLY A 29 -8.33 -1.23 -7.99
C GLY A 29 -7.41 -0.05 -8.29
N LYS A 30 -6.47 -0.28 -9.21
CA LYS A 30 -5.47 0.71 -9.69
C LYS A 30 -4.77 1.43 -8.54
N PRO A 31 -3.99 0.71 -7.71
CA PRO A 31 -3.21 1.35 -6.67
C PRO A 31 -2.20 2.32 -7.31
N TYR A 32 -2.11 3.52 -6.74
CA TYR A 32 -1.31 4.62 -7.28
C TYR A 32 -0.04 4.86 -6.46
N PHE A 33 -0.19 4.92 -5.14
CA PHE A 33 0.90 5.27 -4.23
C PHE A 33 0.74 4.56 -2.90
N ILE A 34 1.86 4.24 -2.23
CA ILE A 34 1.92 3.71 -0.87
C ILE A 34 2.72 4.65 0.02
N GLU A 35 2.15 5.02 1.16
CA GLU A 35 2.88 5.65 2.27
C GLU A 35 3.02 4.64 3.41
N VAL A 36 4.20 4.60 4.04
CA VAL A 36 4.49 3.71 5.18
C VAL A 36 4.51 4.54 6.45
N SER A 37 3.87 4.05 7.51
CA SER A 37 3.85 4.72 8.82
C SER A 37 5.26 4.88 9.38
N PRO A 38 5.52 5.90 10.24
CA PRO A 38 6.84 6.11 10.82
C PRO A 38 7.39 4.89 11.59
N ASP A 39 6.51 4.09 12.20
CA ASP A 39 6.87 2.87 12.92
C ASP A 39 7.12 1.65 12.00
N GLY A 40 6.90 1.81 10.69
CA GLY A 40 7.08 0.77 9.68
C GLY A 40 6.04 -0.36 9.70
N LYS A 41 4.99 -0.28 10.52
CA LYS A 41 4.03 -1.39 10.72
C LYS A 41 2.83 -1.35 9.78
N ARG A 42 2.47 -0.16 9.28
CA ARG A 42 1.30 0.05 8.43
C ARG A 42 1.68 0.65 7.09
N GLY A 43 1.08 0.14 6.02
CA GLY A 43 1.12 0.73 4.69
C GLY A 43 -0.26 1.22 4.28
N TYR A 44 -0.33 2.42 3.72
CA TYR A 44 -1.57 3.03 3.23
C TYR A 44 -1.49 3.23 1.73
N VAL A 45 -2.34 2.53 0.99
CA VAL A 45 -2.31 2.51 -0.48
C VAL A 45 -3.52 3.21 -1.05
N ALA A 46 -3.33 4.31 -1.76
CA ALA A 46 -4.41 4.98 -2.47
C ALA A 46 -4.79 4.20 -3.73
N ASN A 47 -6.05 3.75 -3.82
CA ASN A 47 -6.55 2.94 -4.93
C ASN A 47 -7.47 3.79 -5.82
N SER A 48 -6.89 4.30 -6.91
CA SER A 48 -7.53 5.31 -7.76
C SER A 48 -8.85 4.84 -8.39
N ALA A 49 -8.96 3.56 -8.79
CA ALA A 49 -10.17 3.04 -9.42
C ALA A 49 -11.22 2.53 -8.42
N SER A 50 -10.89 2.44 -7.13
CA SER A 50 -11.81 1.91 -6.10
C SER A 50 -12.29 2.96 -5.10
N ALA A 51 -11.86 4.22 -5.24
CA ALA A 51 -12.25 5.32 -4.34
C ALA A 51 -12.04 4.97 -2.86
N ASN A 52 -10.93 4.30 -2.55
CA ASN A 52 -10.59 3.90 -1.19
C ASN A 52 -9.06 3.92 -0.96
N VAL A 53 -8.67 3.84 0.32
CA VAL A 53 -7.30 3.61 0.77
C VAL A 53 -7.24 2.23 1.39
N SER A 54 -6.35 1.35 0.91
CA SER A 54 -6.09 0.05 1.54
C SER A 54 -5.16 0.26 2.73
N VAL A 55 -5.46 -0.39 3.85
CA VAL A 55 -4.57 -0.44 5.03
C VAL A 55 -3.92 -1.82 5.07
N ILE A 56 -2.59 -1.85 5.07
CA ILE A 56 -1.78 -3.06 5.02
C ILE A 56 -1.02 -3.21 6.33
N ASP A 57 -1.00 -4.42 6.87
CA ASP A 57 -0.04 -4.85 7.88
C ASP A 57 1.26 -5.28 7.20
N LEU A 58 2.34 -4.55 7.45
CA LEU A 58 3.62 -4.79 6.77
C LEU A 58 4.44 -5.92 7.40
N GLU A 59 4.22 -6.19 8.69
CA GLU A 59 4.87 -7.29 9.40
C GLU A 59 4.27 -8.62 8.96
N ASN A 60 2.94 -8.71 8.98
CA ASN A 60 2.19 -9.91 8.60
C ASN A 60 1.95 -10.01 7.08
N ARG A 61 2.34 -8.98 6.33
CA ARG A 61 2.20 -8.88 4.86
C ARG A 61 0.76 -9.14 4.41
N ALA A 62 -0.19 -8.51 5.10
CA ALA A 62 -1.61 -8.80 4.97
C ALA A 62 -2.44 -7.51 4.79
N LEU A 63 -3.49 -7.60 3.98
CA LEU A 63 -4.50 -6.54 3.89
C LEU A 63 -5.37 -6.56 5.15
N LEU A 64 -5.45 -5.44 5.87
CA LEU A 64 -6.29 -5.30 7.05
C LEU A 64 -7.71 -4.84 6.71
N GLY A 65 -7.84 -4.04 5.66
CA GLY A 65 -9.11 -3.47 5.25
C GLY A 65 -8.92 -2.25 4.37
N ASN A 66 -9.99 -1.46 4.24
CA ASN A 66 -9.96 -0.22 3.47
C ASN A 66 -10.83 0.87 4.09
N VAL A 67 -10.49 2.11 3.77
CA VAL A 67 -11.23 3.32 4.13
C VAL A 67 -11.75 3.98 2.86
N ARG A 68 -13.06 4.24 2.76
CA ARG A 68 -13.64 4.95 1.62
C ARG A 68 -13.20 6.42 1.61
N VAL A 69 -12.88 6.92 0.42
CA VAL A 69 -12.49 8.32 0.18
C VAL A 69 -13.18 8.85 -1.08
N GLY A 70 -12.76 10.03 -1.55
CA GLY A 70 -13.24 10.58 -2.83
C GLY A 70 -12.80 9.77 -4.05
N ALA A 71 -13.28 10.17 -5.22
CA ALA A 71 -12.91 9.53 -6.49
C ALA A 71 -11.42 9.76 -6.83
N SER A 72 -10.80 8.76 -7.46
CA SER A 72 -9.42 8.85 -7.98
C SER A 72 -8.39 9.39 -6.99
N PRO A 73 -8.28 8.84 -5.75
CA PRO A 73 -7.29 9.29 -4.79
C PRO A 73 -5.86 9.12 -5.34
N GLY A 74 -5.03 10.13 -5.08
CA GLY A 74 -3.63 10.19 -5.50
C GLY A 74 -2.67 9.96 -4.33
N LEU A 75 -1.56 10.70 -4.31
CA LEU A 75 -0.55 10.62 -3.25
C LEU A 75 -1.14 10.99 -1.88
N ALA A 76 -0.82 10.19 -0.86
CA ALA A 76 -1.13 10.46 0.54
C ALA A 76 0.16 10.64 1.36
N LYS A 77 0.01 11.32 2.51
CA LYS A 77 1.06 11.51 3.51
C LYS A 77 0.47 11.22 4.88
N ILE A 78 1.22 10.51 5.70
CA ILE A 78 0.85 10.21 7.09
C ILE A 78 1.38 11.34 7.97
N SER A 79 0.61 11.76 8.98
CA SER A 79 1.07 12.78 9.92
C SER A 79 2.20 12.24 10.81
N PRO A 80 3.07 13.11 11.36
CA PRO A 80 4.21 12.64 12.15
C PRO A 80 3.83 11.83 13.40
N ASP A 81 2.63 12.05 13.93
CA ASP A 81 2.07 11.35 15.09
C ASP A 81 1.41 10.01 14.76
N GLY A 82 1.28 9.67 13.47
CA GLY A 82 0.77 8.39 12.98
C GLY A 82 -0.71 8.41 12.62
#